data_AF-A0A0N8KHW8-F1
#
_entry.id   AF-A0A0N8KHW8-F1
#
_cell.length_a   1.000
_cell.length_b   1.000
_cell.length_c   1.000
_cell.angle_alpha   90.00
_cell.angle_beta   90.00
_cell.angle_gamma   90.00
#
_symmetry.space_group_name_H-M   'P 1'
#
loop_
_entity.id
_entity.type
_entity.pdbx_description
1 polymer ?
#
loop_
_entity_poly.entity_id
_entity_poly.type
_entity_poly.pdbx_seq_one_letter_code
_entity_poly.pdbx_strand_id
1 'polypeptide(L)'
;MSQIRHALSVKRADDFAKWYQEVIAAADLAEESGVRGCMVIKPWGYGIWERIQRLMDDRIKAAGVQNCYFPLFIPLANFTREAEHVEGFAKEMAVVTHHRLISDGKGGLIP
;
A
#
# COMPACT_ATOMS: atom_id res chain seq x y z
N MET A 1 -14.30 -4.15 -43.43
CA MET A 1 -13.71 -3.07 -42.60
C MET A 1 -12.86 -3.73 -41.53
N SER A 2 -11.61 -3.33 -41.37
CA SER A 2 -10.72 -3.88 -40.33
C SER A 2 -11.27 -3.53 -38.95
N GLN A 3 -11.53 -4.53 -38.09
CA GLN A 3 -11.95 -4.28 -36.72
C GLN A 3 -10.80 -3.56 -35.99
N ILE A 4 -11.04 -2.34 -35.53
CA ILE A 4 -10.09 -1.61 -34.70
C ILE A 4 -9.96 -2.38 -33.38
N ARG A 5 -8.76 -2.88 -33.09
CA ARG A 5 -8.45 -3.52 -31.82
C ARG A 5 -8.09 -2.46 -30.78
N HIS A 6 -8.93 -2.31 -29.76
CA HIS A 6 -8.64 -1.46 -28.61
C HIS A 6 -7.77 -2.21 -27.59
N ALA A 7 -6.93 -1.47 -26.87
CA ALA A 7 -6.11 -2.02 -25.79
C ALA A 7 -6.95 -2.55 -24.62
N LEU A 8 -8.09 -1.89 -24.33
CA LEU A 8 -9.04 -2.26 -23.29
C LEU A 8 -10.43 -2.48 -23.89
N SER A 9 -11.23 -3.32 -23.24
CA SER A 9 -12.58 -3.66 -23.69
C SER A 9 -13.66 -2.75 -23.07
N VAL A 10 -13.35 -2.14 -21.92
CA VAL A 10 -14.26 -1.28 -21.15
C VAL A 10 -13.90 0.19 -21.33
N LYS A 11 -14.91 1.06 -21.43
CA LYS A 11 -14.71 2.52 -21.42
C LYS A 11 -14.86 3.07 -20.00
N ARG A 12 -14.01 4.04 -19.67
CA ARG A 12 -14.04 4.77 -18.40
C ARG A 12 -15.42 5.32 -18.02
N ALA A 13 -16.17 5.83 -19.01
CA ALA A 13 -17.47 6.46 -18.79
C ALA A 13 -18.60 5.45 -18.49
N ASP A 14 -18.44 4.20 -18.92
CA ASP A 14 -19.48 3.18 -18.82
C ASP A 14 -19.34 2.40 -17.49
N ASP A 15 -18.11 2.03 -17.12
CA ASP A 15 -17.78 1.37 -15.86
C ASP A 15 -16.38 1.78 -15.40
N PHE A 16 -16.32 2.77 -14.52
CA PHE A 16 -15.05 3.30 -14.02
C PHE A 16 -14.25 2.27 -13.20
N ALA A 17 -14.94 1.48 -12.36
CA ALA A 17 -14.27 0.55 -11.47
C ALA A 17 -13.58 -0.56 -12.26
N LYS A 18 -14.30 -1.16 -13.22
CA LYS A 18 -13.73 -2.19 -14.08
C LYS A 18 -12.66 -1.62 -15.01
N TRP A 19 -12.91 -0.46 -15.62
CA TRP A 19 -11.91 0.22 -16.44
C TRP A 19 -10.60 0.48 -15.69
N TYR A 20 -10.67 0.94 -14.44
CA TYR A 20 -9.49 1.23 -13.63
C TYR A 20 -8.64 -0.03 -13.38
N GLN A 21 -9.29 -1.14 -13.03
CA GLN A 21 -8.59 -2.43 -12.84
C GLN A 21 -7.98 -2.94 -14.16
N GLU A 22 -8.72 -2.84 -15.27
CA GLU A 22 -8.21 -3.22 -16.59
C GLU A 22 -7.01 -2.38 -17.03
N VAL A 23 -7.02 -1.05 -16.78
CA VAL A 23 -5.87 -0.17 -17.06
C VAL A 23 -4.65 -0.60 -16.26
N ILE A 24 -4.81 -0.80 -14.94
CA ILE A 24 -3.69 -1.16 -14.06
C ILE A 24 -3.06 -2.48 -14.49
N ALA A 25 -3.89 -3.49 -14.76
CA ALA A 25 -3.43 -4.80 -15.18
C ALA A 25 -2.77 -4.75 -16.57
N ALA A 26 -3.42 -4.11 -17.55
CA ALA A 26 -2.91 -4.04 -18.93
C ALA A 26 -1.62 -3.22 -19.05
N ALA A 27 -1.43 -2.23 -18.17
CA ALA A 27 -0.22 -1.42 -18.09
C ALA A 27 0.88 -2.03 -17.20
N ASP A 28 0.65 -3.22 -16.63
CA ASP A 28 1.59 -3.91 -15.75
C ASP A 28 2.03 -3.09 -14.53
N LEU A 29 1.09 -2.32 -13.94
CA LEU A 29 1.37 -1.39 -12.84
C LEU A 29 1.32 -2.06 -11.46
N ALA A 30 0.32 -2.91 -11.22
CA ALA A 30 0.11 -3.61 -9.96
C ALA A 30 -0.70 -4.90 -10.16
N GLU A 31 -0.62 -5.81 -9.20
CA GLU A 31 -1.38 -7.07 -9.18
C GLU A 31 -1.88 -7.40 -7.76
N GLU A 32 -2.83 -8.32 -7.67
CA GLU A 32 -3.42 -8.74 -6.39
C GLU A 32 -2.40 -9.49 -5.52
N SER A 33 -2.32 -9.15 -4.24
CA SER A 33 -1.35 -9.74 -3.31
C SER A 33 -1.84 -11.00 -2.59
N GLY A 34 -3.09 -11.42 -2.81
CA GLY A 34 -3.77 -12.45 -2.00
C GLY A 34 -4.23 -11.96 -0.62
N VAL A 35 -3.86 -10.74 -0.21
CA VAL A 35 -4.35 -10.08 1.01
C VAL A 35 -5.33 -8.98 0.61
N ARG A 36 -6.55 -9.05 1.15
CA ARG A 36 -7.61 -8.07 0.87
C ARG A 36 -7.14 -6.66 1.22
N GLY A 37 -7.30 -5.73 0.29
CA GLY A 37 -6.88 -4.33 0.48
C GLY A 37 -5.39 -4.09 0.22
N CYS A 38 -4.63 -5.12 -0.13
CA CYS A 38 -3.21 -5.01 -0.46
C CYS A 38 -2.95 -5.40 -1.91
N MET A 39 -1.94 -4.79 -2.51
CA MET A 39 -1.51 -5.04 -3.88
C MET A 39 0.01 -5.15 -3.95
N VAL A 40 0.51 -5.95 -4.88
CA VAL A 40 1.92 -5.93 -5.28
C VAL A 40 2.06 -4.85 -6.33
N ILE A 41 2.84 -3.80 -6.03
CA ILE A 41 3.16 -2.75 -7.00
C ILE A 41 4.34 -3.24 -7.84
N LYS A 42 4.14 -3.37 -9.15
CA LYS A 42 5.12 -3.91 -10.09
C LYS A 42 6.16 -2.85 -10.48
N PRO A 43 7.29 -3.21 -11.10
CA PRO A 43 8.36 -2.25 -11.41
C PRO A 43 7.90 -1.00 -12.16
N TRP A 44 6.96 -1.15 -13.12
CA TRP A 44 6.44 -0.01 -13.87
C TRP A 44 5.62 0.95 -12.99
N GLY A 45 4.78 0.41 -12.11
CA GLY A 45 4.04 1.21 -11.13
C GLY A 45 4.94 1.83 -10.07
N TYR A 46 5.92 1.07 -9.58
CA TYR A 46 6.84 1.54 -8.54
C TYR A 46 7.78 2.63 -9.07
N GLY A 47 8.20 2.56 -10.34
CA GLY A 47 9.00 3.62 -10.96
C GLY A 47 8.31 4.99 -10.99
N ILE A 48 6.97 5.03 -11.04
CA ILE A 48 6.21 6.28 -10.87
C ILE A 48 6.41 6.83 -9.46
N TRP A 49 6.30 5.97 -8.44
CA TRP A 49 6.52 6.33 -7.05
C TRP A 49 7.96 6.81 -6.80
N GLU A 50 8.97 6.11 -7.31
CA GLU A 50 10.38 6.53 -7.19
C GLU A 50 10.62 7.93 -7.77
N ARG A 51 9.96 8.25 -8.89
CA ARG A 51 10.04 9.59 -9.49
C ARG A 51 9.40 10.65 -8.59
N ILE A 52 8.22 10.37 -8.03
CA ILE A 52 7.53 11.27 -7.10
C ILE A 52 8.41 11.50 -5.86
N GLN A 53 8.88 10.41 -5.25
CA GLN A 53 9.70 10.43 -4.05
C GLN A 53 10.95 11.29 -4.26
N ARG A 54 11.72 11.06 -5.33
CA ARG A 54 12.95 11.82 -5.62
C ARG A 54 12.68 13.32 -5.75
N LEU A 55 11.69 13.71 -6.57
CA LEU A 55 11.40 15.12 -6.80
C LEU A 55 10.90 15.83 -5.54
N MET A 56 10.16 15.13 -4.70
CA MET A 56 9.69 15.66 -3.42
C MET A 56 10.84 15.79 -2.41
N ASP A 57 11.67 14.75 -2.32
CA ASP A 57 12.82 14.67 -1.42
C ASP A 57 13.85 15.77 -1.71
N ASP A 58 14.14 16.04 -2.98
CA ASP A 58 15.02 17.14 -3.39
C ASP A 58 14.53 18.50 -2.87
N ARG A 59 13.21 18.74 -2.95
CA ARG A 59 12.58 20.00 -2.48
C ARG A 59 12.59 20.12 -0.96
N ILE A 60 12.30 19.01 -0.25
CA ILE A 60 12.33 18.95 1.22
C ILE A 60 13.75 19.24 1.72
N LYS A 61 14.77 18.64 1.10
CA LYS A 61 16.17 18.88 1.42
C LYS A 61 16.62 20.30 1.10
N ALA A 62 16.15 20.89 -0.01
CA ALA A 62 16.40 22.29 -0.33
C ALA A 62 15.82 23.25 0.71
N ALA A 63 14.77 22.85 1.44
CA ALA A 63 14.22 23.59 2.57
C ALA A 63 14.99 23.37 3.90
N GLY A 64 16.11 22.65 3.88
CA GLY A 64 16.96 22.40 5.04
C GLY A 64 16.52 21.22 5.92
N VAL A 65 15.53 20.43 5.49
CA VAL A 65 15.03 19.27 6.23
C VAL A 65 15.91 18.04 5.97
N GLN A 66 16.12 17.23 7.01
CA GLN A 66 16.87 15.98 6.94
C GLN A 66 15.93 14.79 7.15
N ASN A 67 16.08 13.77 6.31
CA ASN A 67 15.33 12.53 6.46
C ASN A 67 15.84 11.74 7.68
N CYS A 68 14.91 11.12 8.39
CA CYS A 68 15.17 10.16 9.45
C CYS A 68 14.13 9.03 9.37
N TYR A 69 14.45 7.90 9.97
CA TYR A 69 13.55 6.74 10.00
C TYR A 69 13.27 6.36 11.45
N PHE A 70 11.99 6.42 11.82
CA PHE A 70 11.50 5.98 13.12
C PHE A 70 10.97 4.55 13.02
N PRO A 71 10.93 3.81 14.15
CA PRO A 71 10.35 2.46 14.17
C PRO A 71 8.90 2.47 13.70
N LEU A 72 8.53 1.51 12.84
CA LEU A 72 7.15 1.30 12.42
C LEU A 72 6.26 0.82 13.58
N PHE A 73 6.82 0.01 14.48
CA PHE A 73 6.12 -0.45 15.67
C PHE A 73 6.35 0.53 16.83
N ILE A 74 5.25 1.04 17.38
CA ILE A 74 5.24 1.90 18.56
C ILE A 74 4.51 1.18 19.70
N PRO A 75 5.01 1.25 20.96
CA PRO A 75 4.28 0.71 22.10
C PRO A 75 2.89 1.35 22.21
N LEU A 76 1.86 0.52 22.43
CA LEU A 76 0.48 1.00 22.59
C LEU A 76 0.36 2.09 23.67
N ALA A 77 1.13 1.97 24.76
CA ALA A 77 1.15 2.97 25.84
C ALA A 77 1.59 4.37 25.37
N ASN A 78 2.49 4.47 24.38
CA ASN A 78 2.88 5.76 23.80
C ASN A 78 1.76 6.32 22.91
N PHE A 79 1.05 5.44 22.21
CA PHE A 79 -0.05 5.80 21.33
C PHE A 79 -1.29 6.29 22.10
N THR A 80 -1.61 5.67 23.24
CA THR A 80 -2.75 6.06 24.08
C THR A 80 -2.58 7.42 24.75
N ARG A 81 -1.35 7.93 24.87
CA ARG A 81 -1.08 9.27 25.42
C ARG A 81 -1.58 10.40 24.51
N GLU A 82 -1.78 10.14 23.23
CA GLU A 82 -2.36 11.11 22.29
C GLU A 82 -3.86 10.89 22.03
N ALA A 83 -4.41 9.77 22.51
CA ALA A 83 -5.81 9.38 22.28
C ALA A 83 -6.83 10.34 22.93
N GLU A 84 -6.40 11.18 23.88
CA GLU A 84 -7.23 12.25 24.44
C GLU A 84 -7.58 13.36 23.41
N HIS A 85 -6.83 13.44 22.29
CA HIS A 85 -6.96 14.53 21.32
C HIS A 85 -7.57 14.13 19.97
N VAL A 86 -7.79 12.84 19.69
CA VAL A 86 -8.22 12.39 18.35
C VAL A 86 -9.31 11.32 18.43
N GLU A 87 -10.57 11.77 18.46
CA GLU A 87 -11.74 10.89 18.31
C GLU A 87 -11.74 10.24 16.91
N GLY A 88 -11.54 8.92 16.86
CA GLY A 88 -11.63 8.11 15.64
C GLY A 88 -10.32 7.47 15.16
N PHE A 89 -9.17 7.89 15.66
CA PHE A 89 -7.86 7.40 15.19
C PHE A 89 -7.60 5.92 15.53
N ALA A 90 -8.18 5.41 16.61
CA ALA A 90 -7.92 4.06 17.10
C ALA A 90 -8.58 2.94 16.27
N LYS A 91 -9.54 3.23 15.38
CA LYS A 91 -10.41 2.20 14.77
C LYS A 91 -9.76 1.39 13.63
N GLU A 92 -8.64 1.86 13.07
CA GLU A 92 -8.01 1.23 11.89
C GLU A 92 -6.61 0.65 12.18
N MET A 93 -6.24 0.49 13.46
CA MET A 93 -4.89 0.05 13.84
C MET A 93 -4.72 -1.47 13.80
N ALA A 94 -3.72 -1.93 13.04
CA ALA A 94 -3.24 -3.31 13.12
C ALA A 94 -2.37 -3.49 14.38
N VAL A 95 -2.67 -4.49 15.20
CA VAL A 95 -1.94 -4.79 16.44
C VAL A 95 -1.22 -6.12 16.33
N VAL A 96 0.08 -6.11 16.61
CA VAL A 96 0.88 -7.33 16.74
C VAL A 96 0.81 -7.80 18.18
N THR A 97 0.15 -8.93 18.42
CA THR A 97 -0.06 -9.50 19.76
C THR A 97 0.85 -10.69 20.07
N HIS A 98 1.49 -11.26 19.06
CA HIS A 98 2.35 -12.44 19.15
C HIS A 98 3.65 -12.17 18.39
N HIS A 99 4.78 -12.65 18.92
CA HIS A 99 6.13 -12.35 18.39
C HIS A 99 6.89 -13.57 17.91
N ARG A 100 6.35 -14.78 18.09
CA ARG A 100 6.95 -16.01 17.56
C ARG A 100 5.89 -16.94 17.04
N LEU A 101 6.31 -17.86 16.19
CA LEU A 101 5.53 -19.04 15.87
C LEU A 101 6.08 -20.22 16.67
N ILE A 102 5.19 -21.05 17.21
CA ILE A 102 5.51 -22.29 17.93
C ILE A 102 4.95 -23.45 17.12
N SER A 103 5.70 -24.55 17.01
CA SER A 103 5.19 -25.78 16.40
C SER A 103 4.00 -26.32 17.19
N ASP A 104 2.93 -26.69 16.49
CA ASP A 104 1.74 -27.31 17.09
C ASP A 104 1.91 -28.83 17.32
N GLY A 105 3.08 -29.39 16.99
CA GLY A 105 3.38 -30.82 17.08
C GLY A 105 2.69 -31.69 16.00
N LYS A 106 1.93 -31.09 15.08
CA LYS A 106 1.20 -31.72 13.97
C LYS A 106 1.66 -31.23 12.60
N GLY A 107 2.72 -30.43 12.56
CA GLY A 107 3.30 -29.84 11.33
C GLY A 107 2.77 -28.44 11.01
N GLY A 108 1.92 -27.88 11.87
CA GLY A 108 1.46 -26.50 11.81
C GLY A 108 2.24 -25.57 12.75
N LEU A 109 1.96 -24.28 12.63
CA LEU A 109 2.53 -23.23 13.47
C LEU A 109 1.38 -22.46 14.13
N ILE A 110 1.52 -22.20 15.43
CA ILE A 110 0.64 -21.32 16.19
C ILE A 110 1.39 -20.04 16.58
N PRO A 111 0.75 -18.86 16.53
CA PRO A 111 1.29 -17.63 17.13
C PRO A 111 1.56 -17.75 18.64
#